data_AF-T1A9J4-F1
#
_entry.id   AF-T1A9J4-F1
#
_cell.length_a   1.000
_cell.length_b   1.000
_cell.length_c   1.000
_cell.angle_alpha   90.00
_cell.angle_beta   90.00
_cell.angle_gamma   90.00
#
_symmetry.space_group_name_H-M   'P 1'
#
loop_
_entity.id
_entity.type
_entity.pdbx_description
1 polymer ?
#
loop_
_entity_poly.entity_id
_entity_poly.type
_entity_poly.pdbx_seq_one_letter_code
_entity_poly.pdbx_strand_id
1 'polypeptide(L)'
;DKSKLLKAMLWQMAGLVAGVAETWIALWLMGHQVGWGDALILESLSQATRSASFFVPSGIGVQEGSLVVFGGILGLQPDVSLALSLVKRLREVIFGLPFLISWQWFEHNRMYKKTQAIRQAASG
;
A
#
# COMPACT_ATOMS: atom_id res chain seq x y z
N ASP A 1 -15.80 24.97 5.20
CA ASP A 1 -14.98 23.73 5.10
C ASP A 1 -15.63 22.38 5.47
N LYS A 2 -16.84 22.30 6.04
CA LYS A 2 -17.49 21.01 6.39
C LYS A 2 -17.64 20.05 5.19
N SER A 3 -17.95 20.59 4.01
CA SER A 3 -18.11 19.82 2.77
C SER A 3 -16.78 19.25 2.23
N LYS A 4 -15.62 19.83 2.56
CA LYS A 4 -14.31 19.23 2.22
C LYS A 4 -13.96 18.07 3.16
N LEU A 5 -14.23 18.23 4.46
CA LEU A 5 -14.05 17.16 5.45
C LEU A 5 -14.92 15.95 5.12
N LEU A 6 -16.18 16.19 4.73
CA LEU A 6 -17.11 15.12 4.36
C LEU A 6 -16.63 14.36 3.11
N LYS A 7 -16.13 15.06 2.09
CA LYS A 7 -15.53 14.44 0.90
C LYS A 7 -14.28 13.61 1.26
N ALA A 8 -13.40 14.15 2.11
CA ALA A 8 -12.22 13.42 2.55
C ALA A 8 -12.58 12.16 3.33
N MET A 9 -13.58 12.24 4.22
CA MET A 9 -14.07 11.09 4.98
C MET A 9 -14.70 10.03 4.07
N LEU A 10 -15.51 10.43 3.09
CA LEU A 10 -16.07 9.52 2.09
C LEU A 10 -14.97 8.85 1.25
N TRP A 11 -13.94 9.61 0.86
CA TRP A 11 -12.82 9.08 0.09
C TRP A 11 -12.01 8.07 0.91
N GLN A 12 -11.76 8.38 2.19
CA GLN A 12 -11.12 7.46 3.11
C GLN A 12 -11.94 6.18 3.29
N MET A 13 -13.26 6.31 3.49
CA MET A 13 -14.15 5.17 3.67
C MET A 13 -14.19 4.29 2.41
N ALA A 14 -14.24 4.90 1.22
CA ALA A 14 -14.17 4.18 -0.04
C ALA A 14 -12.85 3.42 -0.19
N GLY A 15 -11.72 4.02 0.22
CA GLY A 15 -10.42 3.35 0.26
C GLY A 15 -10.39 2.14 1.20
N LEU A 16 -11.01 2.25 2.38
CA LEU A 16 -11.13 1.13 3.32
C LEU A 16 -11.96 -0.01 2.73
N VAL A 17 -13.12 0.29 2.17
CA VAL A 17 -14.00 -0.71 1.54
C VAL A 17 -13.30 -1.38 0.35
N ALA A 18 -12.56 -0.62 -0.45
CA ALA A 18 -11.77 -1.16 -1.54
C ALA A 18 -10.68 -2.12 -1.04
N GLY A 19 -9.99 -1.81 0.06
CA GLY A 19 -9.00 -2.71 0.67
C GLY A 19 -9.59 -4.02 1.18
N VAL A 20 -10.78 -3.97 1.78
CA VAL A 20 -11.53 -5.17 2.21
C VAL A 20 -11.95 -6.00 0.98
N ALA A 21 -12.53 -5.34 -0.02
CA ALA A 21 -12.96 -6.00 -1.25
C ALA A 21 -11.79 -6.67 -1.99
N GLU A 22 -10.63 -6.01 -2.05
CA GLU A 22 -9.42 -6.56 -2.64
C GLU A 22 -8.94 -7.81 -1.88
N THR A 23 -8.89 -7.75 -0.54
CA THR A 23 -8.52 -8.90 0.30
C THR A 23 -9.48 -10.06 0.10
N TRP A 24 -10.79 -9.78 0.05
CA TRP A 24 -11.82 -10.79 -0.17
C TRP A 24 -11.70 -11.43 -1.56
N ILE A 25 -11.55 -10.63 -2.62
CA ILE A 25 -11.38 -11.11 -4.00
C ILE A 25 -10.09 -11.93 -4.12
N ALA A 26 -8.98 -11.49 -3.52
CA ALA A 26 -7.72 -12.23 -3.55
C ALA A 26 -7.87 -13.62 -2.92
N LEU A 27 -8.52 -13.71 -1.76
CA LEU A 27 -8.77 -14.99 -1.09
C LEU A 27 -9.74 -15.87 -1.88
N TRP A 28 -10.78 -15.27 -2.47
CA TRP A 28 -11.72 -15.98 -3.34
C TRP A 28 -11.03 -16.55 -4.59
N LEU A 29 -10.14 -15.79 -5.23
CA LEU A 29 -9.31 -16.24 -6.34
C LEU A 29 -8.34 -17.36 -5.95
N MET A 30 -7.88 -17.38 -4.70
CA MET A 30 -7.08 -18.48 -4.11
C MET A 30 -7.93 -19.70 -3.72
N GLY A 31 -9.21 -19.74 -4.09
CA GLY A 31 -10.11 -20.86 -3.81
C GLY A 31 -10.60 -20.92 -2.36
N HIS A 32 -10.29 -19.93 -1.53
CA HIS A 32 -10.73 -19.86 -0.14
C HIS A 32 -11.98 -18.99 -0.04
N GLN A 33 -13.13 -19.65 0.21
CA GLN A 33 -14.41 -18.97 0.41
C GLN A 33 -14.52 -18.44 1.84
N VAL A 34 -13.76 -17.38 2.12
CA VAL A 34 -13.86 -16.63 3.37
C VAL A 34 -15.02 -15.65 3.31
N GLY A 35 -15.65 -15.43 4.47
CA GLY A 35 -16.71 -14.45 4.59
C GLY A 35 -16.20 -13.02 4.41
N TRP A 36 -17.11 -12.10 4.09
CA TRP A 36 -16.80 -10.66 4.11
C TRP A 36 -16.28 -10.18 5.48
N GLY A 37 -16.76 -10.79 6.56
CA GLY A 37 -16.30 -10.51 7.92
C GLY A 37 -14.83 -10.86 8.14
N ASP A 38 -14.39 -12.04 7.67
CA ASP A 38 -13.00 -12.49 7.83
C ASP A 38 -12.04 -11.60 7.02
N ALA A 39 -12.44 -11.24 5.79
CA ALA A 39 -11.67 -10.30 4.97
C ALA A 39 -11.57 -8.91 5.63
N LEU A 40 -12.66 -8.44 6.26
CA LEU A 40 -12.67 -7.18 6.99
C LEU A 40 -11.77 -7.22 8.23
N ILE A 41 -11.79 -8.33 8.98
CA ILE A 41 -10.91 -8.56 10.12
C ILE A 41 -9.45 -8.54 9.66
N LEU A 42 -9.10 -9.31 8.62
CA LEU A 42 -7.74 -9.36 8.08
C LEU A 42 -7.25 -8.00 7.59
N GLU A 43 -8.08 -7.26 6.86
CA GLU A 43 -7.69 -5.93 6.38
C GLU A 43 -7.51 -4.93 7.53
N SER A 44 -8.40 -4.96 8.52
CA SER A 44 -8.30 -4.09 9.70
C SER A 44 -7.04 -4.41 10.52
N LEU A 45 -6.73 -5.70 10.71
CA LEU A 45 -5.50 -6.15 11.39
C LEU A 45 -4.26 -5.78 10.58
N SER A 46 -4.30 -5.93 9.25
CA SER A 46 -3.21 -5.52 8.36
C SER A 46 -2.88 -4.03 8.54
N GLN A 47 -3.91 -3.18 8.60
CA GLN A 47 -3.74 -1.75 8.82
C GLN A 47 -3.21 -1.43 10.21
N ALA A 48 -3.73 -2.08 11.25
CA ALA A 48 -3.23 -1.94 12.62
C ALA A 48 -1.75 -2.34 12.73
N THR A 49 -1.36 -3.45 12.11
CA THR A 49 0.04 -3.88 12.03
C THR A 49 0.89 -2.86 11.29
N ARG A 50 0.41 -2.31 10.17
CA ARG A 50 1.14 -1.28 9.41
C ARG A 50 1.39 -0.03 10.26
N SER A 51 0.40 0.38 11.05
CA SER A 51 0.55 1.47 12.03
C SER A 51 1.51 1.12 13.16
N ALA A 52 1.46 -0.11 13.68
CA ALA A 52 2.40 -0.58 14.71
C ALA A 52 3.83 -0.71 14.18
N SER A 53 3.99 -0.96 12.87
CA SER A 53 5.27 -1.15 12.19
C SER A 53 5.90 0.16 11.70
N PHE A 54 5.47 1.33 12.18
CA PHE A 54 5.92 2.63 11.67
C PHE A 54 7.45 2.82 11.70
N PHE A 55 8.12 2.15 12.62
CA PHE A 55 9.58 2.18 12.78
C PHE A 55 10.31 1.20 11.85
N VAL A 56 9.59 0.28 11.21
CA VAL A 56 10.15 -0.72 10.28
C VAL A 56 9.97 -0.22 8.85
N PRO A 57 11.05 0.10 8.12
CA PRO A 57 10.98 0.52 6.73
C PRO A 57 10.27 -0.55 5.88
N SER A 58 9.19 -0.16 5.20
CA SER A 58 8.38 -1.05 4.34
C SER A 58 7.72 -2.25 5.08
N GLY A 59 7.77 -2.29 6.43
CA GLY A 59 7.19 -3.38 7.23
C GLY A 59 7.63 -4.78 6.78
N ILE A 60 8.85 -4.91 6.24
CA ILE A 60 9.36 -6.17 5.69
C ILE A 60 9.48 -7.19 6.82
N GLY A 61 8.99 -8.40 6.58
CA GLY A 61 8.88 -9.46 7.60
C GLY A 61 7.69 -9.30 8.54
N VAL A 62 7.42 -8.10 9.07
CA VAL A 62 6.32 -7.89 10.03
C VAL A 62 4.95 -8.08 9.36
N GLN A 63 4.75 -7.50 8.18
CA GLN A 63 3.48 -7.63 7.47
C GLN A 63 3.20 -9.09 7.05
N GLU A 64 4.21 -9.79 6.55
CA GLU A 64 4.05 -11.18 6.09
C GLU A 64 3.79 -12.11 7.27
N GLY A 65 4.57 -11.96 8.35
CA GLY A 65 4.36 -12.71 9.59
C GLY A 65 3.00 -12.43 10.22
N SER A 66 2.57 -11.17 10.24
CA SER A 66 1.26 -10.81 10.79
C SER A 66 0.10 -11.43 10.02
N LEU A 67 0.17 -11.45 8.69
CA LEU A 67 -0.85 -12.07 7.85
C LEU A 67 -0.88 -13.58 8.03
N VAL A 68 0.26 -14.24 8.16
CA VAL A 68 0.33 -15.68 8.47
C VAL A 68 -0.25 -15.98 9.85
N VAL A 69 0.09 -15.18 10.87
CA VAL A 69 -0.44 -15.37 12.23
C VAL A 69 -1.95 -15.14 12.28
N PHE A 70 -2.43 -14.02 11.76
CA PHE A 70 -3.86 -13.69 11.80
C PHE A 70 -4.68 -14.55 10.83
N GLY A 71 -4.13 -14.88 9.66
CA GLY A 71 -4.73 -15.83 8.73
C GLY A 71 -4.89 -17.21 9.36
N GLY A 72 -3.87 -17.69 10.08
CA GLY A 72 -3.93 -18.95 10.81
C GLY A 72 -5.02 -18.98 11.88
N ILE A 73 -5.25 -17.86 12.60
CA ILE A 73 -6.36 -17.74 13.57
C ILE A 73 -7.73 -17.87 12.88
N LEU A 74 -7.84 -17.41 11.63
CA LEU A 74 -9.05 -17.53 10.80
C LEU A 74 -9.11 -18.84 9.99
N GLY A 75 -8.19 -19.78 10.22
CA GLY A 75 -8.17 -21.08 9.56
C GLY A 75 -7.56 -21.08 8.15
N LEU A 76 -6.90 -20.00 7.73
CA LEU A 76 -6.15 -19.96 6.47
C LEU A 76 -4.83 -20.72 6.61
N GLN A 77 -4.45 -21.45 5.58
CA GLN A 77 -3.13 -22.07 5.53
C GLN A 77 -2.03 -21.00 5.39
N PRO A 78 -0.81 -21.26 5.88
CA PRO A 78 0.31 -20.31 5.81
C PRO A 78 0.67 -19.92 4.38
N ASP A 79 0.60 -20.84 3.42
CA ASP A 79 0.87 -20.60 2.00
C ASP A 79 -0.12 -19.59 1.39
N VAL A 80 -1.41 -19.69 1.72
CA VAL A 80 -2.45 -18.73 1.29
C VAL A 80 -2.20 -17.35 1.91
N SER A 81 -1.84 -17.31 3.19
CA SER A 81 -1.58 -16.06 3.91
C SER A 81 -0.33 -15.35 3.36
N LEU A 82 0.70 -16.11 2.99
CA LEU A 82 1.88 -15.60 2.29
C LEU A 82 1.54 -15.12 0.87
N ALA A 83 0.73 -15.87 0.12
CA ALA A 83 0.27 -15.44 -1.20
C ALA A 83 -0.50 -14.11 -1.12
N LEU A 84 -1.39 -13.97 -0.13
CA LEU A 84 -2.12 -12.72 0.12
C LEU A 84 -1.17 -11.56 0.47
N SER A 85 -0.16 -11.81 1.31
CA SER A 85 0.90 -10.83 1.61
C SER A 85 1.60 -10.35 0.34
N LEU A 86 1.98 -11.28 -0.55
CA LEU A 86 2.66 -10.94 -1.81
C LEU A 86 1.76 -10.14 -2.76
N VAL A 87 0.48 -10.49 -2.87
CA VAL A 87 -0.49 -9.73 -3.66
C VAL A 87 -0.58 -8.28 -3.16
N LYS A 88 -0.70 -8.09 -1.84
CA LYS A 88 -0.75 -6.75 -1.22
C LYS A 88 0.54 -5.96 -1.47
N ARG A 89 1.71 -6.60 -1.42
CA ARG A 89 3.00 -5.96 -1.76
C ARG A 89 3.08 -5.57 -3.22
N LEU A 90 2.66 -6.46 -4.12
CA LEU A 90 2.68 -6.19 -5.55
C LEU A 90 1.85 -4.95 -5.89
N ARG A 91 0.68 -4.80 -5.25
CA ARG A 91 -0.13 -3.59 -5.36
C ARG A 91 0.65 -2.34 -4.95
N GLU A 92 1.29 -2.35 -3.78
CA GLU A 92 2.05 -1.19 -3.30
C GLU A 92 3.16 -0.81 -4.29
N VAL A 93 3.83 -1.79 -4.89
CA VAL A 93 4.85 -1.56 -5.92
C VAL A 93 4.25 -1.00 -7.20
N ILE A 94 3.15 -1.58 -7.70
CA ILE A 94 2.48 -1.13 -8.93
C ILE A 94 2.07 0.34 -8.84
N PHE A 95 1.60 0.81 -7.68
CA PHE A 95 1.22 2.21 -7.50
C PHE A 95 2.41 3.11 -7.11
N GLY A 96 3.36 2.60 -6.34
CA GLY A 96 4.52 3.38 -5.86
C GLY A 96 5.58 3.63 -6.95
N LEU A 97 5.83 2.65 -7.82
CA LEU A 97 6.88 2.73 -8.83
C LEU A 97 6.64 3.83 -9.88
N PRO A 98 5.43 3.96 -10.48
CA PRO A 98 5.14 5.05 -11.42
C PRO A 98 5.24 6.43 -10.76
N PHE A 99 4.86 6.53 -9.49
CA PHE A 99 5.00 7.76 -8.72
C PHE A 99 6.48 8.15 -8.55
N LEU A 100 7.34 7.18 -8.17
CA LEU A 100 8.79 7.40 -8.06
C LEU A 100 9.43 7.74 -9.41
N ILE A 101 9.05 7.05 -10.49
CA ILE A 101 9.57 7.33 -11.85
C ILE A 101 9.18 8.74 -12.29
N SER A 102 7.92 9.14 -12.07
CA SER A 102 7.45 10.49 -12.37
C SER A 102 8.27 11.53 -11.62
N TRP A 103 8.48 11.33 -10.31
CA TRP A 103 9.32 12.20 -9.50
C TRP A 103 10.76 12.31 -10.04
N GLN A 104 11.40 11.17 -10.32
CA GLN A 104 12.77 11.13 -10.83
C GLN A 104 12.90 11.92 -12.14
N TRP A 105 11.91 11.81 -13.04
CA TRP A 105 11.90 12.59 -14.28
C TRP A 105 11.83 14.10 -14.01
N PHE A 106 10.92 14.54 -13.13
CA PHE A 106 10.80 15.97 -12.82
C PHE A 106 12.06 16.55 -12.15
N GLU A 107 12.67 15.81 -11.23
CA GLU A 107 13.87 16.24 -10.52
C GLU A 107 15.10 16.28 -11.45
N HIS A 108 15.24 15.27 -12.31
CA HIS A 108 16.23 15.24 -13.38
C HIS A 108 16.14 16.52 -14.21
N ASN A 109 14.94 16.85 -14.73
CA ASN A 109 14.72 18.05 -15.55
C ASN A 109 14.99 19.38 -14.82
N ARG A 110 14.79 19.44 -13.50
CA ARG A 110 15.10 20.63 -12.69
C ARG A 110 16.61 20.83 -12.53
N MET A 111 17.37 19.75 -12.33
CA MET A 111 18.82 19.83 -12.17
C MET A 111 19.53 20.26 -13.46
N TYR A 112 19.09 19.81 -14.64
CA TYR A 112 19.67 20.29 -15.91
C TYR A 112 19.53 21.81 -16.09
N LYS A 113 18.36 22.37 -15.74
CA LYS A 113 18.13 23.81 -15.88
C LYS A 113 18.94 24.63 -14.88
N LYS A 114 19.12 24.13 -13.66
CA LYS A 114 19.89 24.81 -12.61
C LYS A 114 21.39 24.89 -12.93
N THR A 115 21.97 23.82 -13.47
CA THR A 115 23.40 23.77 -13.86
C THR A 115 23.69 24.66 -15.07
N GLN A 116 22.77 24.78 -16.03
CA GLN A 116 22.93 25.68 -17.18
C GLN A 116 22.88 27.16 -16.77
N ALA A 117 21.99 27.53 -15.85
CA ALA A 117 21.89 28.89 -15.34
C ALA A 117 23.18 29.33 -14.59
N ILE A 118 23.78 28.44 -13.81
CA ILE A 118 25.05 28.71 -13.11
C ILE A 118 26.21 28.88 -14.09
N ARG A 119 26.27 28.07 -15.16
CA ARG A 119 27.30 28.22 -16.21
C ARG A 119 27.15 29.52 -17.00
N GLN A 120 25.93 29.97 -17.30
CA GLN A 120 25.69 31.26 -17.95
C GLN A 120 26.08 32.43 -17.04
N ALA A 121 25.77 32.38 -15.74
CA ALA A 121 26.16 33.42 -14.79
C ALA A 121 27.68 33.48 -14.52
N ALA A 122 28.42 32.41 -14.77
CA ALA A 122 29.88 32.37 -14.64
C ALA A 122 30.64 32.73 -15.93
N SER A 123 29.93 32.93 -17.05
CA SER A 123 30.53 33.27 -18.36
C SER A 123 30.21 34.69 -18.86
N GLY A 124 29.48 35.48 -18.06
CA GLY A 124 29.28 36.93 -18.26
C GLY A 124 29.87 37.71 -17.10
#